data_AF-A0A1B1UCJ8-F1
#
_entry.id   AF-A0A1B1UCJ8-F1
#
_cell.length_a   1.000
_cell.length_b   1.000
_cell.length_c   1.000
_cell.angle_alpha   90.00
_cell.angle_beta   90.00
_cell.angle_gamma   90.00
#
_symmetry.space_group_name_H-M   'P 1'
#
loop_
_entity.id
_entity.type
_entity.pdbx_description
1 polymer ?
#
loop_
_entity_poly.entity_id
_entity_poly.type
_entity_poly.pdbx_seq_one_letter_code
_entity_poly.pdbx_strand_id
1 'polypeptide(L)'
;MVQLRLAGMTASPRQLAASRLAAMLGRTDLPGRSELAALRPATCVLIVGFAVWIGLVGVITLSAVISLELSTVTAPTWFGKSMPVAKASDARAAAAFENIIQRPLFSRNRQVFVATEPTSAPPPPVATLDSGITLKGVFMSDGVAKAFLITTQSPVGVWVEVNGQIEGWRVAAVTPEQVVLEGQGEKLTVPLHASGR
;
A
#
# COMPACT_ATOMS: atom_id res chain seq x y z
N MET A 1 -69.49 -0.18 -1.79
CA MET A 1 -68.73 0.21 -3.00
C MET A 1 -67.41 0.81 -2.54
N VAL A 2 -66.32 0.05 -2.65
CA VAL A 2 -64.98 0.42 -2.19
C VAL A 2 -64.21 0.97 -3.39
N GLN A 3 -63.89 2.28 -3.39
CA GLN A 3 -62.96 2.84 -4.37
C GLN A 3 -61.52 2.56 -3.93
N LEU A 4 -60.90 1.53 -4.50
CA LEU A 4 -59.45 1.41 -4.52
C LEU A 4 -58.87 2.44 -5.51
N ARG A 5 -58.34 3.54 -4.99
CA ARG A 5 -57.45 4.44 -5.74
C ARG A 5 -56.12 3.72 -5.97
N LEU A 6 -55.93 3.15 -7.16
CA LEU A 6 -54.60 2.88 -7.70
C LEU A 6 -53.95 4.23 -8.05
N ALA A 7 -53.16 4.78 -7.12
CA ALA A 7 -52.22 5.84 -7.43
C ALA A 7 -50.98 5.21 -8.07
N GLY A 8 -50.89 5.32 -9.39
CA GLY A 8 -49.75 4.83 -10.17
C GLY A 8 -48.44 5.48 -9.71
N MET A 9 -47.50 4.63 -9.31
CA MET A 9 -46.11 4.99 -9.06
C MET A 9 -45.40 5.26 -10.39
N THR A 10 -45.49 6.49 -10.90
CA THR A 10 -44.54 7.01 -11.89
C THR A 10 -43.53 7.91 -11.17
N ALA A 11 -42.78 7.33 -10.24
CA ALA A 11 -41.64 8.03 -9.66
C ALA A 11 -40.53 8.06 -10.73
N SER A 12 -40.26 9.25 -11.26
CA SER A 12 -39.18 9.48 -12.21
C SER A 12 -37.84 9.02 -11.60
N PRO A 13 -36.94 8.37 -12.37
CA PRO A 13 -35.65 7.89 -11.84
C PRO A 13 -34.82 9.01 -11.19
N ARG A 14 -35.06 10.26 -11.59
CA ARG A 14 -34.42 11.45 -11.01
C ARG A 14 -34.94 11.80 -9.61
N GLN A 15 -36.23 11.58 -9.33
CA GLN A 15 -36.80 11.80 -7.99
C GLN A 15 -36.30 10.76 -6.98
N LEU A 16 -36.12 9.52 -7.43
CA LEU A 16 -35.53 8.47 -6.59
C LEU A 16 -34.08 8.81 -6.22
N ALA A 17 -33.27 9.28 -7.18
CA ALA A 17 -31.91 9.72 -6.90
C ALA A 17 -31.86 10.90 -5.92
N ALA A 18 -32.74 11.89 -6.09
CA ALA A 18 -32.86 13.03 -5.18
C ALA A 18 -33.24 12.60 -3.75
N SER A 19 -34.22 11.72 -3.61
CA SER A 19 -34.65 11.19 -2.31
C SER A 19 -33.56 10.38 -1.59
N ARG A 20 -32.77 9.61 -2.34
CA ARG A 20 -31.64 8.84 -1.76
C ARG A 20 -30.48 9.74 -1.32
N LEU A 21 -30.18 10.79 -2.09
CA LEU A 21 -29.19 11.78 -1.68
C LEU A 21 -29.65 12.55 -0.44
N ALA A 22 -30.92 12.98 -0.40
CA ALA A 22 -31.49 13.64 0.78
C ALA A 22 -31.36 12.77 2.04
N ALA A 23 -31.71 11.48 1.93
CA ALA A 23 -31.59 10.51 3.02
C ALA A 23 -30.14 10.30 3.49
N MET A 24 -29.17 10.23 2.58
CA MET A 24 -27.75 10.09 2.94
C MET A 24 -27.18 11.34 3.63
N LEU A 25 -27.71 12.52 3.32
CA LEU A 25 -27.32 13.79 3.95
C LEU A 25 -28.10 14.10 5.25
N GLY A 26 -28.95 13.18 5.73
CA GLY A 26 -29.75 13.38 6.94
C GLY A 26 -30.77 14.51 6.83
N ARG A 27 -31.14 14.92 5.61
CA ARG A 27 -32.11 15.99 5.34
C ARG A 27 -33.39 15.42 4.73
N THR A 28 -34.52 15.94 5.18
CA THR A 28 -35.85 15.52 4.73
C THR A 28 -36.25 16.09 3.37
N ASP A 29 -35.62 17.20 2.95
CA ASP A 29 -35.87 17.83 1.65
C ASP A 29 -34.59 18.45 1.05
N LEU A 30 -34.45 18.32 -0.27
CA LEU A 30 -33.46 19.05 -1.04
C LEU A 30 -34.10 20.37 -1.53
N PRO A 31 -33.37 21.50 -1.48
CA PRO A 31 -33.92 22.78 -1.91
C PRO A 31 -34.45 22.69 -3.35
N GLY A 32 -35.68 23.17 -3.54
CA GLY A 32 -36.37 23.11 -4.82
C GLY A 32 -35.67 23.96 -5.88
N ARG A 33 -35.79 23.61 -7.17
CA ARG A 33 -35.22 24.41 -8.28
C ARG A 33 -35.67 25.87 -8.26
N SER A 34 -36.87 26.16 -7.75
CA SER A 34 -37.41 27.51 -7.56
C SER A 34 -36.70 28.30 -6.47
N GLU A 35 -36.22 27.65 -5.41
CA GLU A 35 -35.46 28.29 -4.33
C GLU A 35 -34.03 28.59 -4.78
N LEU A 36 -33.44 27.71 -5.59
CA LEU A 36 -32.17 27.98 -6.27
C LEU A 36 -32.28 29.16 -7.24
N ALA A 37 -33.43 29.34 -7.92
CA ALA A 37 -33.68 30.48 -8.79
C ALA A 37 -33.91 31.80 -8.03
N ALA A 38 -34.29 31.75 -6.75
CA ALA A 38 -34.49 32.91 -5.89
C ALA A 38 -33.18 33.43 -5.27
N LEU A 39 -32.09 32.67 -5.35
CA LEU A 39 -30.76 33.11 -4.92
C LEU A 39 -30.21 34.17 -5.87
N ARG A 40 -29.36 35.06 -5.34
CA ARG A 40 -28.66 36.05 -6.18
C ARG A 40 -27.89 35.32 -7.29
N PRO A 41 -27.91 35.82 -8.54
CA PRO A 41 -27.30 35.13 -9.68
C PRO A 41 -25.81 34.84 -9.47
N ALA A 42 -25.10 35.71 -8.76
CA ALA A 42 -23.70 35.49 -8.37
C ALA A 42 -23.50 34.26 -7.48
N THR A 43 -24.42 34.02 -6.54
CA THR A 43 -24.39 32.85 -5.64
C THR A 43 -24.66 31.56 -6.42
N CYS A 44 -25.57 31.59 -7.39
CA CYS A 44 -25.82 30.43 -8.26
C CYS A 44 -24.59 30.06 -9.10
N VAL A 45 -23.92 31.05 -9.70
CA VAL A 45 -22.68 30.83 -10.47
C VAL A 45 -21.59 30.24 -9.56
N LEU A 46 -21.46 30.75 -8.34
CA LEU A 46 -20.48 30.25 -7.38
C LEU A 46 -20.77 28.80 -6.98
N ILE A 47 -22.02 28.46 -6.64
CA ILE A 47 -22.40 27.09 -6.26
C ILE A 47 -22.16 26.12 -7.43
N VAL A 48 -22.56 26.49 -8.64
CA VAL A 48 -22.34 25.65 -9.83
C VAL A 48 -20.85 25.50 -10.11
N GLY A 49 -20.07 26.58 -10.01
CA GLY A 49 -18.62 26.56 -10.18
C GLY A 49 -17.94 25.63 -9.17
N PHE A 50 -18.31 25.71 -7.89
CA PHE A 50 -17.80 24.81 -6.85
C PHE A 50 -18.21 23.36 -7.09
N ALA A 51 -19.47 23.11 -7.49
CA ALA A 51 -19.93 21.75 -7.78
C ALA A 51 -19.16 21.13 -8.96
N VAL A 52 -18.91 21.90 -10.02
CA VAL A 52 -18.08 21.47 -11.16
C VAL A 52 -16.64 21.23 -10.74
N TRP A 53 -16.07 22.12 -9.93
CA TRP A 53 -14.69 21.97 -9.44
C TRP A 53 -14.51 20.74 -8.57
N ILE A 54 -15.40 20.50 -7.61
CA ILE A 54 -15.38 19.32 -6.74
C ILE A 54 -15.54 18.05 -7.58
N GLY A 55 -16.45 18.06 -8.56
CA GLY A 55 -16.62 16.95 -9.51
C GLY A 55 -15.33 16.67 -10.30
N LEU A 56 -14.67 17.72 -10.80
CA LEU A 56 -13.42 17.60 -11.55
C LEU A 56 -12.31 16.97 -10.69
N VAL A 57 -12.14 17.45 -9.45
CA VAL A 57 -11.16 16.89 -8.51
C VAL A 57 -11.47 15.42 -8.22
N GLY A 58 -12.74 15.09 -7.99
CA GLY A 58 -13.17 13.70 -7.76
C GLY A 58 -12.92 12.78 -8.95
N VAL A 59 -13.15 13.25 -10.18
CA VAL A 59 -12.85 12.48 -11.40
C VAL A 59 -11.34 12.26 -11.54
N ILE A 60 -10.53 13.30 -11.30
CA ILE A 60 -9.06 13.19 -11.35
C ILE A 60 -8.55 12.18 -10.32
N THR A 61 -8.98 12.26 -9.07
CA THR A 61 -8.54 11.32 -8.02
C THR A 61 -9.00 9.89 -8.30
N LEU A 62 -10.26 9.70 -8.72
CA LEU A 62 -10.77 8.39 -9.09
C LEU A 62 -10.00 7.80 -10.29
N SER A 63 -9.69 8.61 -11.29
CA SER A 63 -8.89 8.18 -12.45
C SER A 63 -7.47 7.76 -12.06
N ALA A 64 -6.84 8.45 -11.10
CA ALA A 64 -5.52 8.09 -10.59
C ALA A 64 -5.55 6.75 -9.84
N VAL A 65 -6.57 6.52 -9.01
CA VAL A 65 -6.74 5.24 -8.29
C VAL A 65 -6.97 4.10 -9.28
N ILE A 66 -7.88 4.28 -10.24
CA ILE A 66 -8.13 3.27 -11.29
C ILE A 66 -6.85 2.98 -12.09
N SER A 67 -6.05 4.01 -12.40
CA SER A 67 -4.78 3.84 -13.12
C SER A 67 -3.72 3.09 -12.29
N LEU A 68 -3.72 3.28 -10.97
CA LEU A 68 -2.84 2.58 -10.05
C LEU A 68 -3.23 1.10 -9.96
N GLU A 69 -4.51 0.80 -9.81
CA GLU A 69 -5.04 -0.57 -9.78
C GLU A 69 -4.76 -1.31 -11.09
N LEU A 70 -5.02 -0.68 -12.24
CA LEU A 70 -4.69 -1.25 -13.57
C LEU A 70 -3.18 -1.49 -13.75
N SER A 71 -2.33 -0.62 -13.18
CA SER A 71 -0.86 -0.80 -13.21
C SER A 71 -0.38 -1.90 -12.28
N THR A 72 -1.06 -2.15 -11.14
CA THR A 72 -0.71 -3.28 -10.26
C THR A 72 -1.08 -4.64 -10.86
N VAL A 73 -2.02 -4.68 -11.80
CA VAL A 73 -2.42 -5.90 -12.51
C VAL A 73 -1.57 -6.17 -13.77
N THR A 74 -0.76 -5.22 -14.26
CA THR A 74 0.20 -5.45 -15.35
C THR A 74 1.60 -4.88 -15.04
N ALA A 75 2.44 -5.82 -14.61
CA ALA A 75 3.90 -5.84 -14.65
C ALA A 75 4.71 -5.13 -13.53
N PRO A 76 5.76 -5.81 -13.01
CA PRO A 76 6.63 -5.28 -11.95
C PRO A 76 7.74 -4.36 -12.50
N THR A 77 8.09 -3.37 -11.67
CA THR A 77 9.43 -2.77 -11.46
C THR A 77 10.37 -2.62 -12.68
N TRP A 78 10.11 -1.69 -13.60
CA TRP A 78 11.12 -1.25 -14.58
C TRP A 78 10.90 0.15 -15.18
N PHE A 79 9.67 0.70 -15.23
CA PHE A 79 9.41 1.98 -15.91
C PHE A 79 9.83 3.22 -15.09
N GLY A 80 11.13 3.29 -14.80
CA GLY A 80 11.85 4.55 -14.86
C GLY A 80 11.76 5.10 -16.28
N LYS A 81 11.48 6.39 -16.38
CA LYS A 81 11.40 7.17 -17.59
C LYS A 81 12.75 7.14 -18.34
N SER A 82 12.95 6.17 -19.24
CA SER A 82 14.15 6.07 -20.07
C SER A 82 14.10 7.14 -21.17
N MET A 83 14.94 8.16 -21.05
CA MET A 83 15.32 9.02 -22.18
C MET A 83 16.18 8.22 -23.19
N PRO A 84 16.19 8.59 -24.49
CA PRO A 84 16.90 7.82 -25.51
C PRO A 84 18.41 8.12 -25.48
N VAL A 85 19.17 7.34 -24.71
CA VAL A 85 20.64 7.29 -24.76
C VAL A 85 21.10 5.82 -24.87
N ALA A 86 20.48 5.04 -25.75
CA ALA A 86 20.79 3.61 -25.86
C ALA A 86 21.94 3.30 -26.85
N LYS A 87 22.17 4.13 -27.87
CA LYS A 87 23.01 3.68 -29.00
C LYS A 87 24.53 3.76 -28.80
N ALA A 88 25.02 4.55 -27.84
CA ALA A 88 26.45 4.69 -27.56
C ALA A 88 26.96 3.74 -26.46
N SER A 89 26.07 3.22 -25.62
CA SER A 89 26.40 2.32 -24.51
C SER A 89 26.79 0.92 -25.00
N ASP A 90 26.03 0.37 -25.96
CA ASP A 90 26.20 -1.01 -26.40
C ASP A 90 27.54 -1.27 -27.11
N ALA A 91 28.04 -0.29 -27.87
CA ALA A 91 29.33 -0.42 -28.55
C ALA A 91 30.52 -0.46 -27.57
N ARG A 92 30.43 0.25 -26.43
CA ARG A 92 31.47 0.25 -25.40
C ARG A 92 31.39 -1.00 -24.52
N ALA A 93 30.19 -1.48 -24.25
CA ALA A 93 29.96 -2.71 -23.53
C ALA A 93 30.55 -3.91 -24.29
N ALA A 94 30.27 -4.04 -25.59
CA ALA A 94 30.78 -5.16 -26.40
C ALA A 94 32.32 -5.27 -26.40
N ALA A 95 33.03 -4.13 -26.45
CA ALA A 95 34.50 -4.12 -26.41
C ALA A 95 35.08 -4.46 -25.02
N ALA A 96 34.33 -4.22 -23.94
CA ALA A 96 34.78 -4.51 -22.57
C ALA A 96 34.73 -6.00 -22.22
N PHE A 97 33.90 -6.79 -22.90
CA PHE A 97 33.73 -8.22 -22.62
C PHE A 97 34.73 -9.12 -23.36
N GLU A 98 35.52 -8.60 -24.30
CA GLU A 98 36.44 -9.47 -25.06
C GLU A 98 37.56 -10.08 -24.24
N ASN A 99 38.03 -9.38 -23.19
CA ASN A 99 39.01 -9.96 -22.27
C ASN A 99 38.44 -11.14 -21.47
N ILE A 100 37.12 -11.17 -21.26
CA ILE A 100 36.44 -12.21 -20.48
C ILE A 100 36.21 -13.45 -21.35
N ILE A 101 35.87 -13.27 -22.63
CA ILE A 101 35.69 -14.38 -23.58
C ILE A 101 37.04 -15.05 -23.90
N GLN A 102 38.13 -14.28 -23.96
CA GLN A 102 39.46 -14.80 -24.30
C GLN A 102 40.16 -15.56 -23.15
N ARG A 103 39.63 -15.53 -21.92
CA ARG A 103 40.22 -16.29 -20.80
C ARG A 103 39.59 -17.69 -20.75
N PRO A 104 40.34 -18.77 -21.04
CA PRO A 104 39.81 -20.12 -20.91
C PRO A 104 39.43 -20.39 -19.44
N LEU A 105 38.12 -20.46 -19.16
CA LEU A 105 37.57 -20.71 -17.81
C LEU A 105 37.97 -22.07 -17.23
N PHE A 106 38.48 -22.97 -18.07
CA PHE A 106 38.90 -24.31 -17.71
C PHE A 106 40.35 -24.53 -18.14
N SER A 107 41.31 -24.03 -17.35
CA SER A 107 42.69 -24.48 -17.47
C SER A 107 42.80 -25.90 -16.89
N ARG A 108 43.51 -26.79 -17.59
CA ARG A 108 43.79 -28.17 -17.15
C ARG A 108 44.67 -28.24 -15.89
N ASN A 109 45.20 -27.09 -15.44
CA ASN A 109 46.05 -26.95 -14.27
C ASN A 109 45.29 -26.38 -13.06
N ARG A 110 44.01 -26.77 -12.86
CA ARG A 110 43.34 -26.53 -11.57
C ARG A 110 44.00 -27.45 -10.54
N GLN A 111 44.81 -26.87 -9.66
CA GLN A 111 45.21 -27.54 -8.42
C GLN A 111 43.94 -27.87 -7.64
N VAL A 112 43.81 -29.13 -7.23
CA VAL A 112 42.72 -29.58 -6.34
C VAL A 112 42.83 -28.74 -5.08
N PHE A 113 41.82 -27.92 -4.82
CA PHE A 113 41.71 -27.22 -3.55
C PHE A 113 41.44 -28.30 -2.50
N VAL A 114 42.48 -28.68 -1.76
CA VAL A 114 42.32 -29.52 -0.58
C VAL A 114 41.54 -28.66 0.41
N ALA A 115 40.27 -28.99 0.60
CA ALA A 115 39.46 -28.38 1.63
C ALA A 115 40.13 -28.68 2.97
N THR A 116 40.75 -27.66 3.57
CA THR A 116 41.06 -27.68 4.99
C THR A 116 39.75 -27.99 5.71
N GLU A 117 39.79 -29.02 6.55
CA GLU A 117 38.72 -29.42 7.45
C GLU A 117 38.02 -28.19 8.02
N PRO A 118 36.68 -28.10 7.98
CA PRO A 118 35.97 -26.91 8.41
C PRO A 118 36.19 -26.71 9.90
N THR A 119 37.19 -25.89 10.24
CA THR A 119 37.16 -25.09 11.46
C THR A 119 35.79 -24.45 11.49
N SER A 120 35.00 -24.86 12.47
CA SER A 120 33.69 -24.34 12.84
C SER A 120 33.48 -22.97 12.22
N ALA A 121 32.52 -22.89 11.28
CA ALA A 121 32.02 -21.60 10.83
C ALA A 121 31.82 -20.71 12.08
N PRO A 122 32.28 -19.46 12.07
CA PRO A 122 31.87 -18.51 13.08
C PRO A 122 30.35 -18.59 13.16
N PRO A 123 29.75 -18.75 14.36
CA PRO A 123 28.30 -18.69 14.48
C PRO A 123 27.81 -17.45 13.72
N PRO A 124 26.71 -17.55 12.95
CA PRO A 124 26.16 -16.39 12.26
C PRO A 124 26.03 -15.25 13.29
N PRO A 125 26.37 -14.00 12.92
CA PRO A 125 26.38 -12.90 13.84
C PRO A 125 25.05 -12.90 14.59
N VAL A 126 25.17 -13.11 15.90
CA VAL A 126 24.06 -13.14 16.84
C VAL A 126 23.39 -11.78 16.67
N ALA A 127 22.22 -11.74 16.03
CA ALA A 127 21.43 -10.52 15.92
C ALA A 127 20.89 -10.25 17.33
N THR A 128 21.73 -9.70 18.20
CA THR A 128 21.31 -9.10 19.46
C THR A 128 20.20 -8.13 19.11
N LEU A 129 18.99 -8.42 19.59
CA LEU A 129 17.83 -7.61 19.31
C LEU A 129 18.13 -6.22 19.83
N ASP A 130 18.32 -5.30 18.89
CA ASP A 130 18.53 -3.91 19.20
C ASP A 130 17.27 -3.45 19.94
N SER A 131 17.43 -2.99 21.19
CA SER A 131 16.34 -2.62 22.11
C SER A 131 15.41 -1.50 21.57
N GLY A 132 15.60 -1.07 20.32
CA GLY A 132 14.82 -0.09 19.59
C GLY A 132 13.61 -0.64 18.82
N ILE A 133 13.24 -1.93 18.94
CA ILE A 133 12.00 -2.43 18.34
C ILE A 133 10.80 -1.85 19.10
N THR A 134 10.02 -1.01 18.41
CA THR A 134 8.84 -0.36 18.97
C THR A 134 7.58 -0.81 18.22
N LEU A 135 6.60 -1.35 18.93
CA LEU A 135 5.29 -1.63 18.38
C LEU A 135 4.46 -0.34 18.35
N LYS A 136 4.10 0.11 17.14
CA LYS A 136 3.36 1.36 16.91
C LYS A 136 1.89 1.16 16.61
N GLY A 137 1.52 0.01 16.07
CA GLY A 137 0.14 -0.29 15.71
C GLY A 137 -0.09 -1.78 15.59
N VAL A 138 -1.35 -2.18 15.81
CA VAL A 138 -1.83 -3.52 15.55
C VAL A 138 -3.10 -3.39 14.71
N PHE A 139 -3.18 -4.16 13.64
CA PHE A 139 -4.34 -4.23 12.77
C PHE A 139 -4.92 -5.64 12.83
N MET A 140 -6.20 -5.75 13.11
CA MET A 140 -6.92 -7.02 13.16
C MET A 140 -8.21 -6.89 12.34
N SER A 141 -8.35 -7.70 11.29
CA SER A 141 -9.57 -7.77 10.46
C SER A 141 -9.74 -9.17 9.91
N ASP A 142 -10.95 -9.72 9.99
CA ASP A 142 -11.36 -10.96 9.32
C ASP A 142 -10.40 -12.16 9.54
N GLY A 143 -9.87 -12.30 10.75
CA GLY A 143 -8.95 -13.38 11.12
C GLY A 143 -7.49 -13.15 10.72
N VAL A 144 -7.17 -12.02 10.10
CA VAL A 144 -5.80 -11.59 9.80
C VAL A 144 -5.34 -10.60 10.85
N ALA A 145 -4.21 -10.89 11.50
CA ALA A 145 -3.57 -10.01 12.48
C ALA A 145 -2.19 -9.56 11.97
N LYS A 146 -1.99 -8.24 11.91
CA LYS A 146 -0.74 -7.60 11.51
C LYS A 146 -0.25 -6.65 12.59
N ALA A 147 1.06 -6.62 12.78
CA ALA A 147 1.75 -5.70 13.67
C ALA A 147 2.56 -4.70 12.86
N PHE A 148 2.52 -3.43 13.25
CA PHE A 148 3.37 -2.38 12.69
C PHE A 148 4.53 -2.12 13.63
N LEU A 149 5.71 -2.59 13.23
CA LEU A 149 6.94 -2.54 14.02
C LEU A 149 7.89 -1.51 13.41
N ILE A 150 8.43 -0.62 14.24
CA ILE A 150 9.55 0.27 13.87
C ILE A 150 10.82 -0.29 14.52
N THR A 151 11.89 -0.40 13.74
CA THR A 151 13.21 -0.82 14.22
C THR A 151 14.26 0.22 13.83
N THR A 152 15.45 0.17 14.43
CA THR A 152 16.56 1.05 14.08
C THR A 152 16.98 0.90 12.61
N GLN A 153 16.86 -0.31 12.05
CA GLN A 153 17.15 -0.60 10.64
C GLN A 153 16.01 -0.20 9.70
N SER A 154 14.77 -0.20 10.20
CA SER A 154 13.56 0.17 9.45
C SER A 154 12.77 1.27 10.17
N PRO A 155 13.24 2.54 10.10
CA PRO A 155 12.61 3.67 10.80
C PRO A 155 11.24 4.05 10.22
N VAL A 156 10.95 3.65 8.97
CA VAL A 156 9.65 3.86 8.31
C VAL A 156 8.59 2.90 8.86
N GLY A 157 9.02 1.82 9.53
CA GLY A 157 8.15 0.76 10.06
C GLY A 157 7.70 -0.23 9.00
N VAL A 158 7.44 -1.46 9.43
CA VAL A 158 7.04 -2.58 8.58
C VAL A 158 5.80 -3.25 9.17
N TRP A 159 4.84 -3.59 8.31
CA TRP A 159 3.71 -4.43 8.66
C TRP A 159 4.11 -5.91 8.56
N VAL A 160 4.00 -6.62 9.67
CA VAL A 160 4.39 -8.03 9.79
C VAL A 160 3.22 -8.84 10.31
N GLU A 161 2.96 -9.99 9.69
CA GLU A 161 1.89 -10.90 10.08
C GLU A 161 2.39 -11.96 11.07
N VAL A 162 1.47 -12.73 11.66
CA VAL A 162 1.82 -13.92 12.46
C VAL A 162 2.62 -14.90 11.60
N ASN A 163 3.69 -15.46 12.16
CA ASN A 163 4.74 -16.25 11.48
C ASN A 163 5.62 -15.47 10.49
N GLY A 164 5.41 -14.18 10.30
CA GLY A 164 6.33 -13.32 9.56
C GLY A 164 7.67 -13.18 10.28
N GLN A 165 8.70 -12.77 9.55
CA GLN A 165 10.04 -12.57 10.08
C GLN A 165 10.48 -11.13 9.93
N ILE A 166 11.10 -10.57 10.97
CA ILE A 166 11.68 -9.23 11.01
C ILE A 166 13.00 -9.27 11.75
N GLU A 167 14.08 -8.81 11.12
CA GLU A 167 15.43 -8.76 11.74
C GLU A 167 15.88 -10.10 12.36
N GLY A 168 15.48 -11.23 11.76
CA GLY A 168 15.80 -12.57 12.25
C GLY A 168 14.83 -13.12 13.31
N TRP A 169 13.88 -12.33 13.80
CA TRP A 169 12.85 -12.72 14.76
C TRP A 169 11.54 -13.08 14.08
N ARG A 170 10.91 -14.17 14.51
CA ARG A 170 9.61 -14.61 14.03
C ARG A 170 8.49 -14.07 14.90
N VAL A 171 7.44 -13.54 14.30
CA VAL A 171 6.24 -13.14 15.02
C VAL A 171 5.48 -14.38 15.46
N ALA A 172 5.45 -14.69 16.75
CA ALA A 172 4.75 -15.85 17.28
C ALA A 172 3.28 -15.58 17.55
N ALA A 173 2.95 -14.39 18.03
CA ALA A 173 1.57 -13.97 18.26
C ALA A 173 1.43 -12.44 18.13
N VAL A 174 0.31 -12.01 17.56
CA VAL A 174 -0.09 -10.61 17.50
C VAL A 174 -1.37 -10.47 18.32
N THR A 175 -1.29 -9.71 19.41
CA THR A 175 -2.42 -9.36 20.29
C THR A 175 -2.70 -7.86 20.20
N PRO A 176 -3.90 -7.39 20.57
CA PRO A 176 -4.25 -5.97 20.44
C PRO A 176 -3.29 -5.03 21.18
N GLU A 177 -2.76 -5.46 22.32
CA GLU A 177 -1.92 -4.62 23.18
C GLU A 177 -0.43 -4.95 23.12
N GLN A 178 -0.04 -6.06 22.51
CA GLN A 178 1.35 -6.52 22.49
C GLN A 178 1.61 -7.50 21.37
N VAL A 179 2.87 -7.64 20.98
CA VAL A 179 3.33 -8.62 20.01
C VAL A 179 4.40 -9.49 20.65
N VAL A 180 4.28 -10.80 20.47
CA VAL A 180 5.26 -11.76 20.93
C VAL A 180 6.16 -12.14 19.76
N LEU A 181 7.43 -11.82 19.89
CA LEU A 181 8.49 -12.17 18.95
C LEU A 181 9.28 -13.35 19.52
N GLU A 182 9.53 -14.36 18.70
CA GLU A 182 10.35 -15.52 19.02
C GLU A 182 11.56 -15.55 18.11
N GLY A 183 12.75 -15.63 18.69
CA GLY A 183 14.00 -15.67 17.94
C GLY A 183 15.11 -16.17 18.85
N GLN A 184 16.04 -16.95 18.30
CA GLN A 184 17.23 -17.41 19.01
C GLN A 184 16.94 -18.18 20.32
N GLY A 185 15.76 -18.78 20.44
CA GLY A 185 15.33 -19.51 21.64
C GLY A 185 14.74 -18.63 22.75
N GLU A 186 14.65 -17.32 22.54
CA GLU A 186 14.09 -16.35 23.48
C GLU A 186 12.74 -15.81 22.98
N LYS A 187 11.85 -15.48 23.93
CA LYS A 187 10.56 -14.85 23.65
C LYS A 187 10.58 -13.41 24.14
N LEU A 188 10.45 -12.46 23.23
CA LEU A 188 10.34 -11.05 23.54
C LEU A 188 8.88 -10.60 23.40
N THR A 189 8.35 -10.00 24.46
CA THR A 189 7.02 -9.38 24.42
C THR A 189 7.19 -7.87 24.28
N VAL A 190 6.75 -7.33 23.14
CA VAL A 190 6.81 -5.90 22.84
C VAL A 190 5.42 -5.30 23.04
N PRO A 191 5.20 -4.43 24.05
CA PRO A 191 3.92 -3.78 24.27
C PRO A 191 3.66 -2.70 23.22
N LEU A 192 2.38 -2.46 22.92
CA LEU A 192 1.94 -1.41 22.02
C LEU A 192 2.23 -0.05 22.67
N HIS A 193 3.15 0.70 22.08
CA HIS A 193 3.47 2.03 22.55
C HIS A 193 2.42 3.00 22.01
N ALA A 194 1.31 3.16 22.74
CA ALA A 194 0.31 4.17 22.46
C ALA A 194 0.99 5.55 22.50
N SER A 195 1.22 6.14 21.32
CA SER A 195 1.68 7.52 21.21
C SER A 195 0.49 8.44 21.49
N GLY A 196 0.05 8.47 22.74
CA GLY A 196 -1.03 9.31 23.24
C GLY A 196 -0.49 10.43 24.10
N ARG A 197 -0.07 11.53 23.45
CA ARG A 197 -0.14 12.88 24.00
C ARG A 197 -0.26 13.89 22.89
#